data_AF-A0A1G5CHH1-F1
#
_entry.id   AF-A0A1G5CHH1-F1
#
_cell.length_a   1.000
_cell.length_b   1.000
_cell.length_c   1.000
_cell.angle_alpha   90.00
_cell.angle_beta   90.00
_cell.angle_gamma   90.00
#
_symmetry.space_group_name_H-M   'P 1'
#
loop_
_entity.id
_entity.type
_entity.pdbx_description
1 polymer ?
#
loop_
_entity_poly.entity_id
_entity_poly.type
_entity_poly.pdbx_seq_one_letter_code
_entity_poly.pdbx_strand_id
1 'polypeptide(L)'
;MEHVATLLFMKTSIYDKWLQIFIELLNKEGRGSQARIARVTGKSTKHINDIVKGRRRASLDLQEEIAKIFGLTYEKMLNLGAPQEPNEPFPKYNEVMMLPLEERAWAIARIAAEKHNITGFMSFHGGRDSNEKPELIAKFLKGELTEEGFYNEACSFFEEMEKNIKAQLAKRGF
;
A
#
# COMPACT_ATOMS: atom_id res chain seq x y z
N MET A 1 -21.91 -18.30 -2.09
CA MET A 1 -20.98 -18.45 -3.24
C MET A 1 -19.75 -17.55 -3.08
N GLU A 2 -19.19 -17.43 -1.86
CA GLU A 2 -18.03 -16.55 -1.61
C GLU A 2 -16.76 -17.28 -1.16
N HIS A 3 -16.84 -18.59 -0.88
CA HIS A 3 -15.67 -19.37 -0.43
C HIS A 3 -14.80 -19.96 -1.55
N VAL A 4 -15.19 -19.80 -2.81
CA VAL A 4 -14.41 -20.33 -3.95
C VAL A 4 -13.31 -19.36 -4.39
N ALA A 5 -13.50 -18.05 -4.14
CA ALA A 5 -12.53 -17.02 -4.53
C ALA A 5 -11.24 -17.06 -3.68
N THR A 6 -11.33 -17.45 -2.40
CA THR A 6 -10.18 -17.44 -1.49
C THR A 6 -9.24 -18.63 -1.68
N LEU A 7 -9.71 -19.74 -2.27
CA LEU A 7 -8.92 -20.95 -2.50
C LEU A 7 -8.06 -20.89 -3.79
N LEU A 8 -8.31 -19.96 -4.70
CA LEU A 8 -7.54 -19.79 -5.95
C LEU A 8 -6.27 -18.94 -5.79
N PHE A 9 -6.01 -18.39 -4.59
CA PHE A 9 -4.72 -17.80 -4.22
C PHE A 9 -3.63 -18.87 -3.96
N MET A 10 -3.82 -20.11 -4.44
CA MET A 10 -2.82 -21.16 -4.46
C MET A 10 -1.86 -20.92 -5.65
N LYS A 11 -0.65 -20.40 -5.36
CA LYS A 11 0.51 -20.33 -6.28
C LYS A 11 0.19 -19.92 -7.73
N THR A 12 -0.50 -18.79 -7.93
CA THR A 12 -0.66 -18.18 -9.26
C THR A 12 0.74 -17.93 -9.86
N SER A 13 1.04 -18.51 -11.01
CA SER A 13 2.35 -18.31 -11.63
C SER A 13 2.51 -16.84 -12.06
N ILE A 14 3.76 -16.35 -12.13
CA ILE A 14 4.03 -14.96 -12.58
C ILE A 14 3.34 -14.66 -13.92
N TYR A 15 3.33 -15.65 -14.81
CA TYR A 15 2.64 -15.57 -16.09
C TYR A 15 1.12 -15.40 -15.95
N ASP A 16 0.49 -16.13 -15.02
CA ASP A 16 -0.96 -16.05 -14.84
C ASP A 16 -1.36 -14.68 -14.27
N LYS A 17 -0.53 -14.12 -13.37
CA LYS A 17 -0.68 -12.72 -12.90
C LYS A 17 -0.56 -11.74 -14.07
N TRP A 18 0.48 -11.89 -14.89
CA TRP A 18 0.68 -11.07 -16.08
C TRP A 18 -0.52 -11.16 -17.03
N LEU A 19 -1.01 -12.37 -17.31
CA LEU A 19 -2.12 -12.61 -18.24
C LEU A 19 -3.42 -11.98 -17.73
N GLN A 20 -3.70 -12.11 -16.43
CA GLN A 20 -4.86 -11.49 -15.81
C GLN A 20 -4.82 -9.96 -16.00
N ILE A 21 -3.70 -9.33 -15.65
CA ILE A 21 -3.51 -7.87 -15.77
C ILE A 21 -3.58 -7.45 -17.24
N PHE A 22 -3.01 -8.25 -18.15
CA PHE A 22 -3.08 -7.99 -19.59
C PHE A 22 -4.53 -7.96 -20.08
N ILE A 23 -5.36 -8.92 -19.67
CA ILE A 23 -6.78 -8.97 -20.01
C ILE A 23 -7.52 -7.75 -19.46
N GLU A 24 -7.24 -7.36 -18.22
CA GLU A 24 -7.83 -6.16 -17.60
C GLU A 24 -7.46 -4.88 -18.36
N LEU A 25 -6.20 -4.71 -18.76
CA LEU A 25 -5.75 -3.56 -19.55
C LEU A 25 -6.42 -3.51 -20.93
N LEU A 26 -6.55 -4.67 -21.60
CA LEU A 26 -7.27 -4.76 -22.88
C LEU A 26 -8.74 -4.34 -22.74
N ASN A 27 -9.40 -4.76 -21.65
CA ASN A 27 -10.79 -4.42 -21.37
C ASN A 27 -10.96 -2.93 -21.08
N LYS A 28 -10.00 -2.30 -20.37
CA LYS A 28 -10.00 -0.86 -20.09
C LYS A 28 -9.80 -0.01 -21.35
N GLU A 29 -8.91 -0.42 -22.25
CA GLU A 29 -8.65 0.31 -23.50
C GLU A 29 -9.80 0.16 -24.51
N GLY A 30 -10.50 -0.98 -24.50
CA GLY A 30 -11.69 -1.21 -25.30
C GLY A 30 -11.42 -1.79 -26.70
N ARG A 31 -12.36 -1.56 -27.62
CA ARG A 31 -12.39 -2.22 -28.95
C ARG A 31 -11.19 -1.78 -29.79
N GLY A 32 -10.44 -2.77 -30.32
CA GLY A 32 -9.30 -2.53 -31.21
C GLY A 32 -7.92 -2.64 -30.54
N SER A 33 -7.86 -2.72 -29.21
CA SER A 33 -6.62 -2.86 -28.43
C SER A 33 -5.76 -4.07 -28.88
N GLN A 34 -6.37 -5.24 -29.07
CA GLN A 34 -5.67 -6.42 -29.57
C GLN A 34 -5.08 -6.22 -30.98
N ALA A 35 -5.79 -5.51 -31.87
CA ALA A 35 -5.31 -5.22 -33.22
C ALA A 35 -4.16 -4.20 -33.19
N ARG A 36 -4.24 -3.19 -32.31
CA ARG A 36 -3.14 -2.24 -32.05
C ARG A 36 -1.88 -2.96 -31.57
N ILE A 37 -2.01 -3.81 -30.55
CA ILE A 37 -0.90 -4.58 -29.99
C ILE A 37 -0.30 -5.51 -31.04
N ALA A 38 -1.13 -6.22 -31.81
CA ALA A 38 -0.67 -7.06 -32.90
C ALA A 38 0.19 -6.27 -33.91
N ARG A 39 -0.28 -5.09 -34.32
CA ARG A 39 0.46 -4.21 -35.25
C ARG A 39 1.80 -3.75 -34.67
N VAL A 40 1.83 -3.33 -33.41
CA VAL A 40 3.05 -2.79 -32.78
C VAL A 40 4.09 -3.89 -32.53
N THR A 41 3.65 -5.08 -32.10
CA THR A 41 4.53 -6.23 -31.80
C THR A 41 4.90 -7.07 -33.03
N GLY A 42 4.42 -6.69 -34.22
CA GLY A 42 4.58 -7.48 -35.44
C GLY A 42 3.95 -8.87 -35.38
N LYS A 43 2.96 -9.09 -34.49
CA LYS A 43 2.23 -10.35 -34.35
C LYS A 43 0.90 -10.30 -35.11
N SER A 44 0.28 -11.46 -35.34
CA SER A 44 -1.08 -11.50 -35.87
C SER A 44 -2.10 -11.27 -34.76
N THR A 45 -3.25 -10.69 -35.09
CA THR A 45 -4.37 -10.54 -34.13
C THR A 45 -4.82 -11.88 -33.57
N LYS A 46 -4.75 -12.95 -34.38
CA LYS A 46 -5.00 -14.33 -33.93
C LYS A 46 -4.03 -14.75 -32.82
N HIS A 47 -2.75 -14.44 -32.97
CA HIS A 47 -1.74 -14.76 -31.95
C HIS A 47 -2.05 -14.08 -30.62
N ILE A 48 -2.37 -12.77 -30.64
CA ILE A 48 -2.75 -12.03 -29.42
C ILE A 48 -4.02 -12.61 -28.79
N ASN A 49 -5.03 -12.92 -29.61
CA ASN A 49 -6.26 -13.54 -29.14
C ASN A 49 -6.03 -14.95 -28.53
N ASP A 50 -5.11 -15.74 -29.08
CA ASP A 50 -4.75 -17.05 -28.51
C ASP A 50 -4.06 -16.91 -27.14
N ILE A 51 -3.26 -15.87 -26.94
CA ILE A 51 -2.68 -15.53 -25.62
C ILE A 51 -3.80 -15.17 -24.63
N VAL A 52 -4.68 -14.24 -25.02
CA VAL A 52 -5.81 -13.78 -24.19
C VAL A 52 -6.73 -14.92 -23.76
N LYS A 53 -6.95 -15.90 -24.64
CA LYS A 53 -7.76 -17.10 -24.35
C LYS A 53 -7.00 -18.20 -23.60
N GLY A 54 -5.73 -17.98 -23.24
CA GLY A 54 -4.90 -18.98 -22.57
C GLY A 54 -4.51 -20.19 -23.44
N ARG A 55 -4.71 -20.12 -24.77
CA ARG A 55 -4.38 -21.20 -25.72
C ARG A 55 -2.91 -21.19 -26.12
N ARG A 56 -2.20 -20.09 -25.86
CA ARG A 56 -0.78 -19.91 -26.15
C ARG A 56 -0.13 -19.08 -25.04
N ARG A 57 1.11 -19.40 -24.70
CA ARG A 57 1.92 -18.56 -23.80
C ARG A 57 2.72 -17.52 -24.57
N ALA A 58 2.72 -16.28 -24.08
CA ALA A 58 3.63 -15.24 -24.54
C ALA A 58 5.06 -15.49 -24.01
N SER A 59 6.07 -15.30 -24.85
CA SER A 59 7.47 -15.25 -24.39
C SER A 59 7.69 -14.07 -23.45
N LEU A 60 8.74 -14.10 -22.63
CA LEU A 60 9.07 -13.00 -21.72
C LEU A 60 9.26 -11.69 -22.51
N ASP A 61 10.02 -11.72 -23.61
CA ASP A 61 10.22 -10.54 -24.47
C ASP A 61 8.89 -9.92 -24.94
N LEU A 62 7.92 -10.75 -25.31
CA LEU A 62 6.60 -10.28 -25.73
C LEU A 62 5.80 -9.72 -24.55
N GLN A 63 5.94 -10.30 -23.35
CA GLN A 63 5.32 -9.77 -22.14
C GLN A 63 5.87 -8.38 -21.80
N GLU A 64 7.18 -8.18 -21.90
CA GLU A 64 7.84 -6.89 -21.66
C GLU A 64 7.48 -5.85 -22.72
N GLU A 65 7.43 -6.26 -24.00
CA GLU A 65 7.01 -5.39 -25.09
C GLU A 65 5.56 -4.92 -24.91
N ILE A 66 4.66 -5.82 -24.53
CA ILE A 66 3.27 -5.47 -24.22
C ILE A 66 3.20 -4.49 -23.04
N ALA A 67 3.99 -4.67 -21.97
CA ALA A 67 4.03 -3.72 -20.87
C ALA A 67 4.41 -2.31 -21.35
N LYS A 68 5.43 -2.20 -22.23
CA LYS A 68 5.87 -0.92 -22.82
C LYS A 68 4.77 -0.27 -23.66
N ILE A 69 3.96 -1.04 -24.39
CA ILE A 69 2.81 -0.53 -25.17
C ILE A 69 1.76 0.15 -24.28
N PHE A 70 1.65 -0.28 -23.02
CA PHE A 70 0.80 0.35 -22.01
C PHE A 70 1.52 1.44 -21.18
N GLY A 71 2.76 1.80 -21.52
CA GLY A 71 3.55 2.80 -20.79
C GLY A 71 4.07 2.28 -19.44
N LEU A 72 4.18 0.97 -19.26
CA LEU A 72 4.59 0.33 -18.01
C LEU A 72 5.90 -0.45 -18.21
N THR A 73 6.66 -0.59 -17.12
CA THR A 73 7.68 -1.64 -17.02
C THR A 73 7.01 -2.97 -16.70
N TYR A 74 7.66 -4.10 -17.02
CA TYR A 74 7.14 -5.43 -16.68
C TYR A 74 6.82 -5.59 -15.19
N GLU A 75 7.72 -5.15 -14.30
CA GLU A 75 7.52 -5.19 -12.84
C GLU A 75 6.30 -4.37 -12.40
N LYS A 76 6.19 -3.11 -12.85
CA LYS A 76 4.99 -2.28 -12.60
C LYS A 76 3.72 -2.94 -13.09
N MET A 77 3.75 -3.59 -14.26
CA MET A 77 2.59 -4.31 -14.78
C MET A 77 2.20 -5.45 -13.85
N LEU A 78 3.16 -6.28 -13.40
CA LEU A 78 2.88 -7.36 -12.43
C LEU A 78 2.30 -6.86 -11.10
N ASN A 79 2.68 -5.66 -10.68
CA ASN A 79 2.20 -5.03 -9.45
C ASN A 79 0.81 -4.40 -9.57
N LEU A 80 0.24 -4.25 -10.77
CA LEU A 80 -1.13 -3.72 -10.93
C LEU A 80 -2.20 -4.66 -10.37
N GLY A 81 -1.95 -5.97 -10.40
CA GLY A 81 -2.86 -7.02 -9.93
C GLY A 81 -2.43 -7.63 -8.59
N ALA A 82 -1.36 -7.12 -7.99
CA ALA A 82 -1.16 -7.37 -6.57
C ALA A 82 -2.38 -6.76 -5.85
N PRO A 83 -2.95 -7.42 -4.82
CA PRO A 83 -3.84 -6.70 -3.92
C PRO A 83 -3.07 -5.46 -3.52
N GLN A 84 -3.58 -4.28 -3.89
CA GLN A 84 -3.20 -3.09 -3.15
C GLN A 84 -3.46 -3.50 -1.71
N GLU A 85 -2.41 -3.47 -0.87
CA GLU A 85 -2.68 -3.53 0.56
C GLU A 85 -3.83 -2.53 0.76
N PRO A 86 -4.92 -2.93 1.46
CA PRO A 86 -5.98 -1.98 1.77
C PRO A 86 -5.25 -0.71 2.19
N ASN A 87 -5.65 0.45 1.64
CA ASN A 87 -5.11 1.73 2.09
C ASN A 87 -5.54 1.86 3.55
N GLU A 88 -4.82 1.18 4.42
CA GLU A 88 -4.96 1.24 5.85
C GLU A 88 -4.63 2.68 6.17
N PRO A 89 -5.54 3.41 6.83
CA PRO A 89 -5.31 4.81 7.17
C PRO A 89 -3.97 5.06 7.87
N PHE A 90 -3.44 4.03 8.52
CA PHE A 90 -2.10 3.95 9.07
C PHE A 90 -1.63 2.50 9.20
N PRO A 91 -0.32 2.23 9.35
CA PRO A 91 0.19 0.87 9.49
C PRO A 91 -0.46 0.11 10.65
N LYS A 92 -0.80 -1.17 10.44
CA LYS A 92 -1.44 -2.05 11.44
C LYS A 92 -2.84 -1.56 11.85
N TYR A 93 -3.56 -0.88 10.95
CA TYR A 93 -4.88 -0.32 11.23
C TYR A 93 -5.85 -1.38 11.79
N ASN A 94 -5.92 -2.54 11.12
CA ASN A 94 -6.82 -3.62 11.52
C ASN A 94 -6.50 -4.16 12.92
N GLU A 95 -5.22 -4.31 13.26
CA GLU A 95 -4.79 -4.75 14.59
C GLU A 95 -5.16 -3.73 15.67
N VAL A 96 -4.96 -2.44 15.37
CA VAL A 96 -5.31 -1.34 16.28
C VAL A 96 -6.82 -1.32 16.51
N MET A 97 -7.64 -1.47 15.47
CA MET A 97 -9.10 -1.39 15.60
C MET A 97 -9.70 -2.51 16.46
N MET A 98 -8.96 -3.59 16.75
CA MET A 98 -9.38 -4.63 17.70
C MET A 98 -9.17 -4.25 19.17
N LEU A 99 -8.44 -3.16 19.45
CA LEU A 99 -8.12 -2.72 20.80
C LEU A 99 -9.23 -1.83 21.40
N PRO A 100 -9.36 -1.78 22.74
CA PRO A 100 -10.17 -0.79 23.43
C PRO A 100 -9.78 0.65 23.04
N LEU A 101 -10.74 1.60 23.04
CA LEU A 101 -10.52 2.99 22.59
C LEU A 101 -9.26 3.66 23.17
N GLU A 102 -9.04 3.50 24.47
CA GLU A 102 -7.86 4.06 25.13
C GLU A 102 -6.56 3.43 24.65
N GLU A 103 -6.55 2.11 24.45
CA GLU A 103 -5.40 1.38 23.92
C GLU A 103 -5.13 1.73 22.45
N ARG A 104 -6.20 2.02 21.68
CA ARG A 104 -6.07 2.53 20.30
C ARG A 104 -5.31 3.84 20.28
N ALA A 105 -5.64 4.78 21.15
CA ALA A 105 -4.95 6.06 21.24
C ALA A 105 -3.43 5.89 21.45
N TRP A 106 -3.05 5.02 22.39
CA TRP A 106 -1.64 4.75 22.67
C TRP A 106 -0.95 3.97 21.54
N ALA A 107 -1.64 3.02 20.91
CA ALA A 107 -1.11 2.24 19.80
C ALA A 107 -0.86 3.13 18.57
N ILE A 108 -1.81 3.99 18.20
CA ILE A 108 -1.66 4.94 17.08
C ILE A 108 -0.50 5.91 17.34
N ALA A 109 -0.42 6.48 18.56
CA ALA A 109 0.68 7.37 18.92
C ALA A 109 2.05 6.66 18.86
N ARG A 110 2.12 5.38 19.28
CA ARG A 110 3.35 4.58 19.17
C ARG A 110 3.74 4.33 17.72
N ILE A 111 2.80 3.96 16.86
CA ILE A 111 3.04 3.74 15.43
C ILE A 111 3.56 5.03 14.77
N ALA A 112 3.00 6.18 15.14
CA ALA A 112 3.47 7.48 14.68
C ALA A 112 4.89 7.81 15.19
N ALA A 113 5.21 7.52 16.46
CA ALA A 113 6.55 7.74 17.01
C ALA A 113 7.62 6.84 16.36
N GLU A 114 7.29 5.57 16.14
CA GLU A 114 8.17 4.57 15.50
C GLU A 114 8.55 5.00 14.08
N LYS A 115 7.61 5.57 13.32
CA LYS A 115 7.86 6.13 11.97
C LYS A 115 8.97 7.19 11.96
N HIS A 116 9.16 7.92 13.05
CA HIS A 116 10.17 8.98 13.21
C HIS A 116 11.38 8.54 14.04
N ASN A 117 11.55 7.23 14.29
CA ASN A 117 12.61 6.67 15.12
C ASN A 117 12.64 7.21 16.57
N ILE A 118 11.51 7.72 17.06
CA ILE A 118 11.37 8.21 18.44
C ILE A 118 10.99 7.02 19.32
N THR A 119 12.00 6.33 19.84
CA THR A 119 11.82 5.23 20.79
C THR A 119 11.73 5.79 22.20
N GLY A 120 10.71 5.37 22.97
CA GLY A 120 10.51 5.83 24.36
C GLY A 120 9.53 6.99 24.57
N PHE A 121 8.71 7.36 23.58
CA PHE A 121 7.65 8.38 23.75
C PHE A 121 6.75 8.13 24.99
N MET A 122 6.43 6.87 25.29
CA MET A 122 5.64 6.47 26.47
C MET A 122 6.33 6.85 27.80
N SER A 123 7.64 7.06 27.81
CA SER A 123 8.41 7.44 28.99
C SER A 123 8.42 8.95 29.24
N PHE A 124 8.10 9.77 28.23
CA PHE A 124 8.18 11.24 28.31
C PHE A 124 6.89 11.93 28.75
N HIS A 125 5.73 11.27 28.65
CA HIS A 125 4.43 11.91 28.90
C HIS A 125 3.58 11.23 29.98
N GLY A 126 4.24 10.52 30.89
CA GLY A 126 3.56 9.66 31.85
C GLY A 126 3.05 8.40 31.16
N GLY A 127 3.18 7.26 31.83
CA GLY A 127 2.72 6.00 31.27
C GLY A 127 1.20 6.00 31.02
N ARG A 128 0.71 4.87 30.53
CA ARG A 128 -0.73 4.57 30.36
C ARG A 128 -1.57 4.88 31.61
N ASP A 129 -0.94 4.88 32.79
CA ASP A 129 -1.55 5.11 34.11
C ASP A 129 -1.37 6.55 34.64
N SER A 130 -0.88 7.48 33.81
CA SER A 130 -0.79 8.90 34.18
C SER A 130 -2.17 9.55 34.22
N ASN A 131 -2.44 10.31 35.28
CA ASN A 131 -3.64 11.15 35.38
C ASN A 131 -3.65 12.29 34.35
N GLU A 132 -2.48 12.67 33.82
CA GLU A 132 -2.34 13.75 32.84
C GLU A 132 -1.95 13.14 31.48
N LYS A 133 -2.89 13.19 30.54
CA LYS A 133 -2.72 12.67 29.17
C LYS A 133 -2.23 13.80 28.26
N PRO A 134 -1.36 13.52 27.28
CA PRO A 134 -1.04 14.46 26.21
C PRO A 134 -2.30 15.06 25.59
N GLU A 135 -2.28 16.35 25.28
CA GLU A 135 -3.42 17.07 24.70
C GLU A 135 -3.98 16.35 23.47
N LEU A 136 -3.09 15.83 22.63
CA LEU A 136 -3.44 15.08 21.42
C LEU A 136 -4.25 13.80 21.72
N ILE A 137 -3.86 13.06 22.76
CA ILE A 137 -4.58 11.86 23.21
C ILE A 137 -5.92 12.26 23.82
N ALA A 138 -5.97 13.34 24.60
CA ALA A 138 -7.21 13.83 25.20
C ALA A 138 -8.24 14.24 24.13
N LYS A 139 -7.82 14.91 23.05
CA LYS A 139 -8.69 15.28 21.91
C LYS A 139 -9.28 14.04 21.22
N PHE A 140 -8.45 13.04 20.96
CA PHE A 140 -8.92 11.77 20.38
C PHE A 140 -9.91 11.05 21.29
N LEU A 141 -9.64 10.94 22.60
CA LEU A 141 -10.54 10.28 23.55
C LEU A 141 -11.89 11.01 23.73
N LYS A 142 -11.93 12.32 23.50
CA LYS A 142 -13.18 13.12 23.46
C LYS A 142 -13.97 12.95 22.16
N GLY A 143 -13.41 12.26 21.17
CA GLY A 143 -14.01 12.09 19.85
C GLY A 143 -13.87 13.30 18.93
N GLU A 144 -12.94 14.22 19.23
CA GLU A 144 -12.68 15.40 18.38
C GLU A 144 -11.88 15.02 17.11
N LEU A 145 -11.22 13.86 17.12
CA LEU A 145 -10.41 13.34 16.02
C LEU A 145 -10.84 11.92 15.65
N THR A 146 -10.84 11.62 14.34
CA THR A 146 -10.89 10.24 13.84
C THR A 146 -9.55 9.55 14.08
N GLU A 147 -9.49 8.22 13.97
CA GLU A 147 -8.25 7.45 14.13
C GLU A 147 -7.19 7.89 13.09
N GLU A 148 -7.62 8.14 11.85
CA GLU A 148 -6.76 8.67 10.79
C GLU A 148 -6.30 10.11 11.07
N GLY A 149 -7.22 10.98 11.50
CA GLY A 149 -6.89 12.37 11.85
C GLY A 149 -5.88 12.43 13.01
N PHE A 150 -6.10 11.61 14.03
CA PHE A 150 -5.20 11.49 15.17
C PHE A 150 -3.82 10.95 14.77
N TYR A 151 -3.74 9.95 13.89
CA TYR A 151 -2.46 9.46 13.36
C TYR A 151 -1.68 10.56 12.61
N ASN A 152 -2.36 11.33 11.77
CA ASN A 152 -1.73 12.40 10.98
C ASN A 152 -1.21 13.54 11.86
N GLU A 153 -1.98 13.96 12.86
CA GLU A 153 -1.51 14.95 13.83
C GLU A 153 -0.35 14.43 14.68
N ALA A 154 -0.40 13.16 15.11
CA ALA A 154 0.69 12.54 15.83
C ALA A 154 1.98 12.49 14.98
N CYS A 155 1.89 12.15 13.70
CA CYS A 155 3.03 12.20 12.78
C CYS A 155 3.63 13.61 12.71
N SER A 156 2.78 14.64 12.56
CA SER A 156 3.24 16.03 12.47
C SER A 156 3.97 16.47 13.74
N PHE A 157 3.42 16.11 14.91
CA PHE A 157 4.05 16.36 16.21
C PHE A 157 5.42 15.68 16.34
N PHE A 158 5.54 14.42 15.94
CA PHE A 158 6.81 13.69 15.99
C PHE A 158 7.83 14.17 14.96
N GLU A 159 7.39 14.62 13.79
CA GLU A 159 8.26 15.22 12.78
C GLU A 159 8.93 16.50 13.32
N GLU A 160 8.17 17.36 14.00
CA GLU A 160 8.72 18.56 14.65
C GLU A 160 9.71 18.21 15.76
N MET A 161 9.39 17.19 16.55
CA MET A 161 10.28 16.69 17.61
C MET A 161 11.59 16.15 17.04
N GLU A 162 11.52 15.36 15.96
CA GLU A 162 12.69 14.83 15.27
C GLU A 162 13.57 15.96 14.72
N LYS A 163 12.96 16.99 14.09
CA LYS A 163 13.67 18.20 13.63
C LYS A 163 14.37 18.92 14.76
N ASN A 164 13.70 19.08 15.91
CA ASN A 164 14.26 19.73 17.08
C ASN A 164 15.43 18.94 17.67
N ILE A 165 15.31 17.61 17.77
CA ILE A 165 16.39 16.73 18.25
C ILE A 165 17.60 16.83 17.31
N LYS A 166 17.39 16.72 16.00
CA LYS A 166 18.46 16.87 14.99
C LYS A 166 19.14 18.24 15.07
N ALA A 167 18.37 19.31 15.24
CA ALA A 167 18.90 20.66 15.38
C ALA A 167 19.72 20.83 16.68
N GLN A 168 19.31 20.21 17.79
CA GLN A 168 20.06 20.22 19.04
C GLN A 168 21.35 19.40 18.97
N LEU A 169 21.33 18.23 18.31
CA LEU A 169 22.51 17.41 18.07
C LEU A 169 23.53 18.16 17.19
N ALA A 170 23.07 18.80 16.11
CA ALA A 170 23.92 19.61 15.24
C ALA A 170 24.57 20.80 15.99
N LYS A 171 23.84 21.44 16.93
CA LYS A 171 24.41 22.49 17.80
C LYS A 171 25.44 21.96 18.80
N ARG A 172 25.39 20.68 19.16
CA ARG A 172 26.31 20.02 20.11
C ARG A 172 27.53 19.38 19.45
N GLY A 173 27.65 19.47 18.13
CA GLY A 173 28.86 19.05 17.39
C GLY A 173 28.99 17.54 17.18
N PHE A 174 27.87 16.81 17.13
CA PHE A 174 27.82 15.42 16.68
C PHE A 174 27.44 15.33 15.21
#